data_AF-A0A7Z0UXX7-F1
#
_entry.id   AF-A0A7Z0UXX7-F1
#
_cell.length_a   1.000
_cell.length_b   1.000
_cell.length_c   1.000
_cell.angle_alpha   90.00
_cell.angle_beta   90.00
_cell.angle_gamma   90.00
#
_symmetry.space_group_name_H-M   'P 1'
#
loop_
_entity.id
_entity.type
_entity.pdbx_description
1 polymer ?
#
loop_
_entity_poly.entity_id
_entity_poly.type
_entity_poly.pdbx_seq_one_letter_code
_entity_poly.pdbx_strand_id
1 'polypeptide(L)' 'MIQTPTPIPKGQCGILLEHLKSAPITHLEAVKMYNITGFLARISELRAMGYAITDTYQTSPKGARYKVYRMGAT' A
#
# COMPACT_ATOMS: atom_id res chain seq x y z
N MET A 1 -23.29 0.37 -16.42
CA MET A 1 -22.76 -0.05 -15.12
C MET A 1 -22.26 1.20 -14.43
N ILE A 2 -22.87 1.62 -13.33
CA ILE A 2 -22.48 2.84 -12.60
C ILE A 2 -21.25 2.50 -11.77
N GLN A 3 -20.07 2.97 -12.16
CA GLN A 3 -18.88 2.91 -11.31
C GLN A 3 -19.15 3.82 -10.11
N THR A 4 -19.37 3.23 -8.93
CA THR A 4 -19.40 4.00 -7.70
C THR A 4 -18.03 4.64 -7.49
N PRO A 5 -17.96 5.95 -7.20
CA PRO A 5 -16.68 6.62 -6.98
C PRO A 5 -15.98 5.97 -5.78
N THR A 6 -14.73 5.56 -5.97
CA THR A 6 -13.91 4.97 -4.91
C THR A 6 -13.80 5.99 -3.77
N PRO A 7 -14.16 5.62 -2.53
CA PRO A 7 -14.11 6.55 -1.41
C PRO A 7 -12.67 7.03 -1.18
N ILE A 8 -12.49 8.34 -1.00
CA ILE A 8 -11.17 8.94 -0.69
C ILE A 8 -10.84 8.63 0.78
N PRO A 9 -9.83 7.78 1.05
CA PRO A 9 -9.50 7.42 2.42
C PRO A 9 -8.86 8.60 3.16
N LYS A 10 -9.20 8.77 4.45
CA LYS A 10 -8.60 9.76 5.35
C LYS A 10 -7.56 9.12 6.28
N GLY A 11 -6.74 9.94 6.93
CA GLY A 11 -5.75 9.47 7.90
C GLY A 11 -4.67 8.58 7.29
N GLN A 12 -4.26 7.53 7.99
CA GLN A 12 -3.17 6.64 7.56
C GLN A 12 -3.43 5.95 6.21
N CYS A 13 -4.68 5.59 5.90
CA CYS A 13 -5.03 5.00 4.60
C CYS A 13 -4.84 6.01 3.46
N GLY A 14 -5.21 7.27 3.68
CA GLY A 14 -5.01 8.35 2.71
C GLY A 14 -3.53 8.59 2.42
N ILE A 15 -2.72 8.75 3.48
CA ILE A 15 -1.27 8.96 3.37
C ILE A 15 -0.62 7.79 2.61
N LEU A 16 -0.97 6.56 2.97
CA LEU A 16 -0.43 5.36 2.33
C LEU A 16 -0.83 5.25 0.86
N LEU A 17 -2.08 5.56 0.52
CA LEU A 17 -2.55 5.54 -0.85
C LEU A 17 -1.83 6.58 -1.72
N GLU A 18 -1.68 7.81 -1.24
CA GLU A 18 -0.97 8.87 -1.96
C GLU A 18 0.49 8.50 -2.21
N HIS A 19 1.15 7.88 -1.23
CA HIS A 19 2.48 7.34 -1.44
C HIS A 19 2.49 6.24 -2.50
N LEU A 20 1.60 5.25 -2.39
CA LEU A 20 1.53 4.09 -3.31
C LEU A 20 1.30 4.51 -4.77
N LYS A 21 0.55 5.59 -5.01
CA LYS A 21 0.36 6.17 -6.35
C LYS A 21 1.66 6.72 -6.96
N SER A 22 2.60 7.12 -6.12
CA SER A 22 3.87 7.72 -6.53
C SER A 22 5.00 6.69 -6.59
N ALA A 23 5.07 5.80 -5.60
CA ALA A 23 6.16 4.85 -5.45
C ALA A 23 5.73 3.55 -4.74
N PRO A 24 6.39 2.42 -5.03
CA PRO A 24 6.25 1.22 -4.23
C PRO A 24 6.81 1.41 -2.82
N ILE A 25 6.24 0.73 -1.83
CA ILE A 25 6.64 0.84 -0.41
C ILE A 25 6.69 -0.52 0.28
N THR A 26 7.59 -0.66 1.24
CA THR A 26 7.66 -1.79 2.17
C THR A 26 6.95 -1.48 3.49
N HIS A 27 6.64 -2.51 4.28
CA HIS A 27 6.13 -2.33 5.65
C HIS A 27 7.10 -1.50 6.50
N LEU A 28 8.41 -1.76 6.42
CA LEU A 28 9.40 -1.05 7.21
C LEU A 28 9.46 0.45 6.88
N GLU A 29 9.37 0.79 5.59
CA GLU A 29 9.31 2.18 5.15
C GLU A 29 8.04 2.87 5.62
N ALA A 30 6.88 2.20 5.55
CA ALA A 30 5.63 2.77 6.03
C ALA A 30 5.67 3.09 7.54
N VAL A 31 6.30 2.22 8.34
CA VAL A 31 6.52 2.48 9.76
C VAL A 31 7.47 3.66 9.96
N LYS A 32 8.62 3.68 9.26
CA LYS A 32 9.65 4.72 9.46
C LYS A 32 9.24 6.10 8.95
N MET A 33 8.59 6.17 7.81
CA MET A 33 8.26 7.43 7.13
C MET A 33 6.95 8.03 7.64
N TYR A 34 5.96 7.18 7.96
CA TYR A 34 4.59 7.62 8.21
C TYR A 34 4.05 7.18 9.59
N ASN A 35 4.86 6.51 10.40
CA ASN A 35 4.46 5.93 11.68
C ASN A 35 3.23 5.00 11.56
N ILE A 36 3.12 4.27 10.43
CA ILE A 36 2.01 3.35 10.18
C ILE A 36 2.40 1.96 10.67
N THR A 37 2.19 1.70 11.97
CA THR A 37 2.43 0.38 12.60
C THR A 37 1.40 -0.67 12.19
N GLY A 38 0.18 -0.25 11.84
CA GLY A 38 -0.91 -1.09 11.33
C GLY A 38 -0.91 -1.26 9.81
N PHE A 39 0.25 -1.24 9.15
CA PHE A 39 0.38 -1.16 7.69
C PHE A 39 -0.45 -2.20 6.93
N LEU A 40 -0.38 -3.48 7.34
CA LEU A 40 -1.12 -4.55 6.67
C LEU A 40 -2.64 -4.39 6.79
N ALA A 41 -3.13 -3.85 7.92
CA ALA A 41 -4.55 -3.52 8.06
C ALA A 41 -4.95 -2.42 7.08
N ARG A 42 -4.11 -1.38 6.93
CA ARG A 42 -4.37 -0.28 5.98
C ARG A 42 -4.37 -0.75 4.53
N ILE A 43 -3.48 -1.65 4.16
CA ILE A 43 -3.49 -2.30 2.83
C ILE A 43 -4.79 -3.07 2.61
N SER A 44 -5.24 -3.85 3.60
CA SER A 44 -6.50 -4.59 3.52
C SER A 44 -7.72 -3.67 3.40
N GLU A 45 -7.75 -2.57 4.15
CA GLU A 45 -8.81 -1.55 4.05
C GLU A 45 -8.85 -0.91 2.65
N LEU A 46 -7.69 -0.52 2.11
CA LEU A 46 -7.61 0.04 0.76
C LEU A 46 -8.06 -0.96 -0.31
N ARG A 47 -7.67 -2.22 -0.21
CA ARG A 47 -8.17 -3.29 -1.10
C ARG A 47 -9.68 -3.46 -1.00
N ALA A 48 -10.24 -3.44 0.22
CA ALA A 48 -11.68 -3.52 0.44
C ALA A 48 -12.45 -2.32 -0.13
N MET A 49 -11.81 -1.14 -0.19
CA MET A 49 -12.36 0.04 -0.86
C MET A 49 -12.29 -0.04 -2.39
N GLY A 50 -11.63 -1.05 -2.96
CA GLY A 50 -11.50 -1.25 -4.40
C GLY A 50 -10.19 -0.75 -5.01
N TYR A 51 -9.22 -0.32 -4.19
CA TYR A 51 -7.90 0.06 -4.71
C TYR A 51 -7.10 -1.20 -5.10
N ALA A 52 -6.71 -1.28 -6.37
CA ALA A 52 -5.86 -2.35 -6.86
C ALA A 52 -4.45 -2.18 -6.29
N ILE A 53 -4.14 -2.87 -5.19
CA ILE A 53 -2.81 -2.87 -4.57
C ILE A 53 -2.24 -4.28 -4.66
N THR A 54 -1.10 -4.41 -5.33
CA THR A 54 -0.39 -5.68 -5.51
C THR A 54 0.85 -5.73 -4.65
N ASP A 55 1.27 -6.94 -4.27
CA ASP A 55 2.53 -7.17 -3.56
C ASP A 55 3.41 -8.18 -4.29
N THR A 56 4.70 -7.92 -4.28
CA THR A 56 5.71 -8.82 -4.84
C THR A 56 6.84 -9.03 -3.85
N TYR A 57 7.37 -10.24 -3.82
CA TYR A 57 8.58 -10.53 -3.05
C TYR A 57 9.81 -10.02 -3.81
N GLN A 58 10.67 -9.33 -3.09
CA GLN A 58 12.02 -8.99 -3.53
C GLN A 58 13.05 -9.58 -2.58
N THR A 59 14.24 -9.83 -3.11
CA THR A 59 15.36 -10.35 -2.33
C THR A 59 16.41 -9.25 -2.21
N SER A 60 16.82 -8.94 -0.99
CA SER A 60 17.89 -7.99 -0.73
C SER A 60 19.24 -8.57 -1.19
N PRO A 61 20.27 -7.72 -1.40
CA PRO A 61 21.62 -8.21 -1.69
C PRO A 61 22.19 -9.17 -0.64
N LYS A 62 21.66 -9.13 0.59
CA LYS A 62 22.03 -10.01 1.72
C LYS A 62 21.19 -11.31 1.78
N GLY A 63 20.35 -11.58 0.78
CA GLY A 63 19.52 -12.79 0.70
C GLY A 63 18.20 -12.74 1.47
N ALA A 64 17.94 -11.69 2.28
CA ALA A 64 16.67 -11.55 2.98
C ALA A 64 15.54 -11.24 1.98
N ARG A 65 14.41 -11.97 2.09
CA ARG A 65 13.21 -11.75 1.28
C ARG A 65 12.26 -10.78 1.98
N TYR A 66 11.73 -9.81 1.26
CA TYR A 66 10.78 -8.83 1.78
C TYR A 66 9.67 -8.56 0.76
N LYS A 67 8.52 -8.09 1.26
CA LYS A 67 7.38 -7.71 0.42
C LYS A 67 7.42 -6.24 0.09
N VAL A 68 7.18 -5.95 -1.19
CA VAL A 68 7.04 -4.59 -1.73
C VAL A 68 5.63 -4.44 -2.28
N TYR A 69 4.94 -3.40 -1.87
CA TYR A 69 3.56 -3.09 -2.22
C TYR A 69 3.53 -1.95 -3.23
N ARG A 70 2.66 -2.03 -4.23
CA ARG A 70 2.52 -1.01 -5.29
C ARG A 70 1.08 -0.92 -5.77
N MET A 71 0.72 0.18 -6.42
CA MET A 71 -0.50 0.21 -7.22
C MET A 71 -0.42 -0.85 -8.33
N GLY A 72 -1.45 -1.67 -8.43
CA GLY A 72 -1.68 -2.53 -9.57
C GLY A 72 -2.08 -1.68 -10.77
N ALA A 73 -1.67 -2.10 -11.96
CA ALA A 73 -2.23 -1.54 -13.18
C ALA A 73 -3.73 -1.89 -13.21
N THR A 74 -4.57 -0.87 -13.15
CA THR A 74 -6.01 -0.95 -13.46
C THR A 74 -6.22 -1.02 -14.96
#